data_AF-A0A645C957-F1
#
_entry.id   AF-A0A645C957-F1
#
_cell.length_a   1.000
_cell.length_b   1.000
_cell.length_c   1.000
_cell.angle_alpha   90.00
_cell.angle_beta   90.00
_cell.angle_gamma   90.00
#
_symmetry.space_group_name_H-M   'P 1'
#
loop_
_entity.id
_entity.type
_entity.pdbx_description
1 polymer ?
#
loop_
_entity_poly.entity_id
_entity_poly.type
_entity_poly.pdbx_seq_one_letter_code
_entity_poly.pdbx_strand_id
1 'polypeptide(L)'
;MKTSVIYLIATILIGLISFWIKYLDYAKNYSSSWQYGYQQTVDFIKQNYSEYDQIIFTKKYGEAHEFVLFYWPWDPSSYQKDPNLNWDYHATWYWVNAFDKFKFINDWEIQEKTKTVSSKTLLITSPNNYNKDNSHLIKTINFLNGQSTFDILEINENKK
;
A
#
# COMPACT_ATOMS: atom_id res chain seq x y z
N MET A 1 -20.25 9.00 -50.79
CA MET A 1 -19.79 10.03 -49.84
C MET A 1 -20.66 10.13 -48.60
N LYS A 2 -21.99 10.29 -48.71
CA LYS A 2 -22.89 10.44 -47.54
C LYS A 2 -22.92 9.22 -46.60
N THR A 3 -22.98 7.99 -47.14
CA THR A 3 -23.04 6.77 -46.31
C THR A 3 -21.75 6.50 -45.52
N SER A 4 -20.58 6.70 -46.15
CA SER A 4 -19.27 6.54 -45.47
C SER A 4 -19.08 7.52 -44.32
N VAL A 5 -19.56 8.77 -44.47
CA VAL A 5 -19.55 9.77 -43.40
C VAL A 5 -20.48 9.36 -42.25
N ILE A 6 -21.67 8.82 -42.56
CA ILE A 6 -22.59 8.29 -41.54
C ILE A 6 -21.94 7.14 -40.76
N TYR A 7 -21.30 6.18 -41.44
CA TYR A 7 -20.60 5.08 -40.77
C TYR A 7 -19.46 5.60 -39.89
N LEU A 8 -18.66 6.55 -40.37
CA LEU A 8 -17.59 7.15 -39.58
C LEU A 8 -18.11 7.83 -38.32
N ILE A 9 -19.18 8.64 -38.44
CA ILE A 9 -19.81 9.30 -37.30
C ILE A 9 -20.35 8.26 -36.31
N ALA A 10 -21.03 7.22 -36.79
CA ALA A 10 -21.55 6.15 -35.96
C ALA A 10 -20.41 5.42 -35.21
N THR A 11 -19.31 5.10 -35.88
CA THR A 11 -18.14 4.48 -35.25
C THR A 11 -17.53 5.37 -34.16
N ILE A 12 -17.40 6.68 -34.42
CA ILE A 12 -16.89 7.63 -33.43
C ILE A 12 -17.84 7.70 -32.22
N LEU A 13 -19.15 7.81 -32.44
CA LEU A 13 -20.14 7.88 -31.37
C LEU A 13 -20.14 6.60 -30.52
N ILE A 14 -20.08 5.42 -31.15
CA ILE A 14 -19.95 4.14 -30.44
C ILE A 14 -18.66 4.09 -29.64
N GLY A 15 -17.54 4.57 -30.21
CA GLY A 15 -16.25 4.65 -29.52
C GLY A 15 -16.32 5.55 -28.29
N LEU A 16 -16.94 6.73 -28.42
CA LEU A 16 -17.11 7.69 -27.32
C LEU A 16 -18.01 7.13 -26.22
N ILE A 17 -19.15 6.53 -26.57
CA ILE A 17 -20.06 5.89 -25.60
C ILE A 17 -19.31 4.78 -24.86
N SER A 18 -18.60 3.91 -25.58
CA SER A 18 -17.81 2.82 -25.00
C SER A 18 -16.71 3.34 -24.08
N PHE A 19 -16.04 4.44 -24.46
CA PHE A 19 -15.04 5.09 -23.63
C PHE A 19 -15.65 5.63 -22.34
N TRP A 20 -16.74 6.40 -22.42
CA TRP A 20 -17.34 7.03 -21.24
C TRP A 20 -17.88 6.02 -20.24
N ILE A 21 -18.51 4.94 -20.69
CA ILE A 21 -18.95 3.84 -19.80
C ILE A 21 -17.74 3.28 -19.04
N LYS A 22 -16.64 2.96 -19.74
CA LYS A 22 -15.42 2.46 -19.10
C LYS A 22 -14.78 3.48 -18.18
N TYR A 23 -14.74 4.75 -18.58
CA TYR A 23 -14.12 5.83 -17.83
C TYR A 23 -14.81 6.04 -16.48
N LEU A 24 -16.15 6.04 -16.46
CA LEU A 24 -16.94 6.20 -15.24
C LEU A 24 -16.69 5.08 -14.22
N ASP A 25 -16.50 3.86 -14.70
CA ASP A 25 -16.22 2.70 -13.85
C ASP A 25 -14.72 2.48 -13.58
N TYR A 26 -13.83 3.19 -14.28
CA TYR A 26 -12.39 2.92 -14.27
C TYR A 26 -11.80 3.06 -12.88
N ALA A 27 -12.05 4.19 -12.21
CA ALA A 27 -11.53 4.45 -10.88
C ALA A 27 -11.94 3.34 -9.90
N LYS A 28 -13.21 2.94 -9.93
CA LYS A 28 -13.73 1.89 -9.06
C LYS A 28 -13.03 0.56 -9.33
N ASN A 29 -13.08 0.10 -10.58
CA ASN A 29 -12.66 -1.26 -10.97
C ASN A 29 -11.15 -1.44 -11.01
N TYR A 30 -10.40 -0.37 -11.31
CA TYR A 30 -8.95 -0.40 -11.45
C TYR A 30 -8.23 0.25 -10.27
N SER A 31 -8.94 0.56 -9.19
CA SER A 31 -8.50 0.40 -7.78
C SER A 31 -7.00 0.25 -7.48
N SER A 32 -6.56 -0.96 -7.79
CA SER A 32 -5.24 -1.49 -7.51
C SER A 32 -4.14 -0.90 -8.38
N SER A 33 -4.44 -0.52 -9.63
CA SER A 33 -3.45 -0.05 -10.61
C SER A 33 -2.86 1.32 -10.28
N TRP A 34 -3.55 2.09 -9.43
CA TRP A 34 -3.18 3.41 -8.93
C TRP A 34 -2.94 3.35 -7.42
N GLN A 35 -2.72 2.14 -6.90
CA GLN A 35 -2.25 1.90 -5.53
C GLN A 35 -3.17 2.54 -4.47
N TYR A 36 -4.49 2.51 -4.72
CA TYR A 36 -5.48 2.93 -3.72
C TYR A 36 -5.32 2.12 -2.44
N GLY A 37 -5.59 2.73 -1.28
CA GLY A 37 -5.45 2.11 0.02
C GLY A 37 -4.28 2.66 0.83
N TYR A 38 -3.20 3.10 0.18
CA TYR A 38 -2.04 3.66 0.88
C TYR A 38 -2.37 4.89 1.71
N GLN A 39 -3.18 5.83 1.19
CA GLN A 39 -3.58 7.02 1.95
C GLN A 39 -4.29 6.62 3.25
N GLN A 40 -5.29 5.74 3.16
CA GLN A 40 -6.09 5.30 4.30
C GLN A 40 -5.23 4.54 5.32
N THR A 41 -4.28 3.74 4.84
CA THR A 41 -3.32 3.04 5.68
C THR A 41 -2.37 4.00 6.39
N VAL A 42 -1.80 4.98 5.68
CA VAL A 42 -0.89 5.97 6.27
C VAL A 42 -1.61 6.86 7.28
N ASP A 43 -2.84 7.27 7.00
CA ASP A 43 -3.68 8.02 7.95
C ASP A 43 -3.93 7.20 9.24
N PHE A 44 -4.21 5.90 9.11
CA PHE A 44 -4.34 5.01 10.25
C PHE A 44 -3.03 4.90 11.04
N ILE A 45 -1.92 4.68 10.35
CA ILE A 45 -0.60 4.60 10.98
C ILE A 45 -0.31 5.89 11.75
N LYS A 46 -0.53 7.06 11.14
CA LYS A 46 -0.28 8.37 11.74
C LYS A 46 -1.07 8.59 13.04
N GLN A 47 -2.33 8.16 13.07
CA GLN A 47 -3.19 8.29 14.25
C GLN A 47 -2.76 7.38 15.41
N ASN A 48 -2.19 6.22 15.11
CA ASN A 48 -1.82 5.21 16.10
C ASN A 48 -0.30 5.11 16.30
N TYR A 49 0.47 6.00 15.66
CA TYR A 49 1.91 5.84 15.55
C TYR A 49 2.57 5.70 16.93
N SER A 50 2.23 6.55 17.90
CA SER A 50 2.82 6.50 19.25
C SER A 50 2.55 5.22 20.04
N GLU A 51 1.61 4.38 19.63
CA GLU A 51 1.22 3.16 20.34
C GLU A 51 2.07 1.93 20.02
N TYR A 52 2.97 2.06 19.04
CA TYR A 52 3.79 0.97 18.52
C TYR A 52 5.27 1.34 18.51
N ASP A 53 6.10 0.36 18.84
CA ASP A 53 7.56 0.49 18.86
C ASP A 53 8.15 0.29 17.45
N GLN A 54 7.47 -0.48 16.60
CA GLN A 54 7.85 -0.68 15.20
C GLN A 54 6.63 -0.84 14.30
N ILE A 55 6.79 -0.48 13.03
CA ILE A 55 5.78 -0.61 11.99
C ILE A 55 6.38 -1.41 10.84
N ILE A 56 5.78 -2.56 10.52
CA ILE A 56 6.19 -3.39 9.39
C ILE A 56 5.18 -3.23 8.27
N PHE A 57 5.64 -2.87 7.07
CA PHE A 57 4.78 -2.61 5.92
C PHE A 57 5.23 -3.44 4.72
N THR A 58 4.34 -4.29 4.20
CA THR A 58 4.56 -5.06 2.96
C THR A 58 4.86 -4.18 1.73
N LYS A 59 5.77 -4.64 0.88
CA LYS A 59 6.07 -4.08 -0.45
C LYS A 59 5.19 -4.63 -1.58
N LYS A 60 4.11 -5.38 -1.27
CA LYS A 60 3.28 -6.09 -2.28
C LYS A 60 2.86 -5.23 -3.48
N TYR A 61 2.43 -4.00 -3.21
CA TYR A 61 1.88 -3.10 -4.23
C TYR A 61 2.87 -2.00 -4.63
N GLY A 62 4.17 -2.15 -4.31
CA GLY A 62 5.22 -1.18 -4.62
C GLY A 62 5.97 -0.68 -3.39
N GLU A 63 6.73 0.39 -3.57
CA GLU A 63 7.57 1.00 -2.55
C GLU A 63 6.73 1.83 -1.56
N ALA A 64 6.24 1.17 -0.51
CA ALA A 64 5.36 1.77 0.50
C ALA A 64 5.94 3.03 1.18
N HIS A 65 7.26 3.16 1.25
CA HIS A 65 7.94 4.31 1.85
C HIS A 65 7.56 5.64 1.17
N GLU A 66 7.37 5.63 -0.16
CA GLU A 66 7.00 6.82 -0.94
C GLU A 66 5.64 7.36 -0.47
N PHE A 67 4.69 6.46 -0.23
CA PHE A 67 3.35 6.81 0.24
C PHE A 67 3.35 7.30 1.68
N VAL A 68 4.18 6.71 2.54
CA VAL A 68 4.36 7.21 3.91
C VAL A 68 4.86 8.65 3.85
N LEU A 69 5.94 8.93 3.10
CA LEU A 69 6.52 10.27 2.99
C LEU A 69 5.59 11.29 2.30
N PHE A 70 4.72 10.83 1.39
CA PHE A 70 3.77 11.70 0.68
C PHE A 70 2.55 12.06 1.51
N TYR A 71 1.85 11.06 2.08
CA TYR A 71 0.62 11.30 2.85
C TYR A 71 0.87 11.72 4.29
N TRP A 72 2.04 11.38 4.83
CA TRP A 72 2.52 11.95 6.07
C TRP A 72 3.67 12.89 5.76
N PRO A 73 3.50 14.22 5.90
CA PRO A 73 4.55 15.18 5.64
C PRO A 73 5.69 14.99 6.65
N TRP A 74 6.67 14.19 6.27
CA TRP A 74 7.88 13.93 7.02
C TRP A 74 8.83 15.10 6.81
N ASP A 75 9.49 15.59 7.86
CA ASP A 75 10.52 16.60 7.67
C ASP A 75 11.65 16.03 6.79
N PRO A 76 11.98 16.65 5.64
CA PRO A 76 12.98 16.10 4.74
C PRO A 76 14.37 15.98 5.36
N SER A 77 14.75 16.92 6.23
CA SER A 77 16.05 16.86 6.91
C SER A 77 16.07 15.73 7.94
N SER A 78 14.97 15.50 8.66
CA SER A 78 14.83 14.37 9.57
C SER A 78 14.96 13.04 8.83
N TYR A 79 14.25 12.87 7.70
CA TYR A 79 14.35 11.65 6.89
C TYR A 79 15.76 11.40 6.36
N GLN A 80 16.40 12.42 5.78
CA GLN A 80 17.73 12.28 5.17
C GLN A 80 18.85 12.00 6.19
N LYS A 81 18.68 12.43 7.45
CA LYS A 81 19.66 12.26 8.54
C LYS A 81 19.29 11.15 9.51
N ASP A 82 18.25 10.40 9.20
CA ASP A 82 17.73 9.36 10.06
C ASP A 82 18.76 8.23 10.21
N PRO A 83 19.22 7.90 11.44
CA PRO A 83 20.20 6.84 11.65
C PRO A 83 19.67 5.44 11.30
N ASN A 84 18.34 5.27 11.24
CA ASN A 84 17.69 4.03 10.87
C ASN A 84 17.34 3.94 9.37
N LEU A 85 17.65 5.00 8.60
CA LEU A 85 17.44 4.99 7.16
C LEU A 85 18.34 3.91 6.52
N ASN A 86 17.71 2.90 5.96
CA ASN A 86 18.35 1.80 5.27
C ASN A 86 17.80 1.75 3.84
N TRP A 87 18.66 2.05 2.87
CA TRP A 87 18.36 1.96 1.46
C TRP A 87 19.55 1.43 0.68
N ASP A 88 19.26 0.86 -0.48
CA ASP A 88 20.28 0.34 -1.38
C ASP A 88 19.87 0.50 -2.84
N TYR A 89 20.86 0.60 -3.73
CA TYR A 89 20.65 0.68 -5.17
C TYR A 89 20.88 -0.68 -5.80
N HIS A 90 19.83 -1.28 -6.35
CA HIS A 90 19.91 -2.53 -7.10
C HIS A 90 18.79 -2.63 -8.13
N ALA A 91 18.97 -3.49 -9.13
CA ALA A 91 18.02 -3.67 -10.24
C ALA A 91 17.57 -2.33 -10.87
N THR A 92 18.51 -1.39 -11.02
CA THR A 92 18.29 -0.04 -11.56
C THR A 92 17.33 0.85 -10.76
N TRP A 93 17.11 0.55 -9.49
CA TRP A 93 16.17 1.25 -8.61
C TRP A 93 16.74 1.48 -7.20
N TYR A 94 16.26 2.52 -6.51
CA TYR A 94 16.59 2.79 -5.11
C TYR A 94 15.52 2.17 -4.21
N TRP A 95 15.90 1.18 -3.42
CA TRP A 95 15.00 0.48 -2.52
C TRP A 95 15.19 1.01 -1.11
N VAL A 96 14.09 1.38 -0.46
CA VAL A 96 14.13 1.78 0.96
C VAL A 96 13.56 0.64 1.79
N ASN A 97 14.37 0.13 2.70
CA ASN A 97 14.04 -1.04 3.53
C ASN A 97 13.67 -0.64 4.97
N ALA A 98 14.14 0.52 5.44
CA ALA A 98 13.74 1.07 6.73
C ALA A 98 13.99 2.58 6.79
N PHE A 99 13.25 3.24 7.68
CA PHE A 99 13.59 4.54 8.27
C PHE A 99 12.79 4.67 9.57
N ASP A 100 13.28 5.45 10.52
CA ASP A 100 12.64 5.70 11.80
C ASP A 100 12.26 4.38 12.49
N LYS A 101 10.97 4.07 12.67
CA LYS A 101 10.51 2.76 13.15
C LYS A 101 9.79 1.93 12.09
N PHE A 102 9.81 2.38 10.84
CA PHE A 102 9.28 1.66 9.70
C PHE A 102 10.28 0.63 9.18
N LYS A 103 9.76 -0.56 8.87
CA LYS A 103 10.46 -1.62 8.14
C LYS A 103 9.62 -2.05 6.96
N PHE A 104 10.19 -1.97 5.77
CA PHE A 104 9.53 -2.37 4.53
C PHE A 104 10.07 -3.72 4.08
N ILE A 105 9.21 -4.73 4.03
CA ILE A 105 9.60 -6.10 3.68
C ILE A 105 8.77 -6.64 2.54
N ASN A 106 9.30 -7.61 1.82
CA ASN A 106 8.57 -8.22 0.72
C ASN A 106 7.38 -9.04 1.24
N ASP A 107 6.31 -9.12 0.43
CA ASP A 107 5.08 -9.79 0.85
C ASP A 107 5.32 -11.28 1.22
N TRP A 108 6.19 -11.96 0.47
CA TRP A 108 6.53 -13.37 0.75
C TRP A 108 7.36 -13.58 2.02
N GLU A 109 7.93 -12.53 2.60
CA GLU A 109 8.73 -12.60 3.83
C GLU A 109 7.89 -12.35 5.09
N ILE A 110 6.64 -11.89 4.95
CA ILE A 110 5.84 -11.40 6.08
C ILE A 110 5.72 -12.47 7.15
N GLN A 111 5.24 -13.67 6.82
CA GLN A 111 5.01 -14.72 7.82
C GLN A 111 6.32 -15.14 8.51
N GLU A 112 7.43 -15.25 7.78
CA GLU A 112 8.73 -15.60 8.37
C GLU A 112 9.22 -14.51 9.32
N LYS A 113 9.31 -13.27 8.83
CA LYS A 113 9.89 -12.13 9.56
C LYS A 113 9.02 -11.61 10.71
N THR A 114 7.74 -11.99 10.76
CA THR A 114 6.80 -11.57 11.81
C THR A 114 6.38 -12.68 12.77
N LYS A 115 6.94 -13.89 12.61
CA LYS A 115 6.65 -15.03 13.50
C LYS A 115 7.04 -14.75 14.95
N THR A 116 8.12 -14.00 15.14
CA THR A 116 8.56 -13.55 16.45
C THR A 116 9.02 -12.11 16.30
N VAL A 117 8.36 -11.22 17.03
CA VAL A 117 8.72 -9.81 17.13
C VAL A 117 9.24 -9.52 18.53
N SER A 118 10.20 -8.60 18.63
CA SER A 118 10.86 -8.21 19.88
C SER A 118 10.23 -6.99 20.54
N SER A 119 9.14 -6.45 19.98
CA SER A 119 8.48 -5.25 20.48
C SER A 119 7.06 -5.16 19.93
N LYS A 120 6.25 -4.25 20.48
CA LYS A 120 4.86 -4.06 20.04
C LYS A 120 4.85 -3.53 18.61
N THR A 121 4.28 -4.32 17.69
CA THR A 121 4.42 -4.12 16.24
C THR A 121 3.08 -3.87 15.59
N LEU A 122 3.00 -2.83 14.76
CA LEU A 122 1.92 -2.64 13.81
C LEU A 122 2.33 -3.27 12.48
N LEU A 123 1.64 -4.32 12.06
CA LEU A 123 1.86 -4.99 10.78
C LEU A 123 0.83 -4.51 9.76
N ILE A 124 1.30 -4.06 8.61
CA ILE A 124 0.51 -3.80 7.42
C ILE A 124 0.94 -4.83 6.37
N THR A 125 0.03 -5.74 6.05
CA THR A 125 0.29 -6.84 5.12
C THR A 125 -0.82 -6.95 4.10
N SER A 126 -0.61 -7.80 3.11
CA SER A 126 -1.65 -8.13 2.17
C SER A 126 -2.70 -9.07 2.76
N PRO A 127 -3.90 -9.16 2.16
CA PRO A 127 -5.03 -9.80 2.81
C PRO A 127 -4.74 -11.26 3.18
N ASN A 128 -4.97 -11.61 4.44
CA ASN A 128 -4.70 -12.94 5.01
C ASN A 128 -3.22 -13.40 5.01
N ASN A 129 -2.25 -12.52 4.76
CA ASN A 129 -0.83 -12.88 4.74
C ASN A 129 -0.13 -12.54 6.08
N TYR A 130 -0.47 -13.26 7.15
CA TYR A 130 0.10 -13.08 8.49
C TYR A 130 0.02 -14.36 9.32
N ASN A 131 0.68 -14.36 10.48
CA ASN A 131 0.67 -15.46 11.45
C ASN A 131 -0.56 -15.34 12.36
N LYS A 132 -1.53 -16.23 12.20
CA LYS A 132 -2.83 -16.15 12.93
C LYS A 132 -2.71 -16.41 14.44
N ASP A 133 -1.64 -17.04 14.86
CA ASP A 133 -1.34 -17.42 16.24
C ASP A 133 -0.79 -16.27 17.09
N ASN A 134 -0.20 -15.24 16.47
CA ASN A 134 0.41 -14.12 17.19
C ASN A 134 -0.12 -12.73 16.80
N SER A 135 -0.99 -12.65 15.79
CA SER A 135 -1.46 -11.39 15.22
C SER A 135 -2.96 -11.16 15.47
N HIS A 136 -3.33 -9.95 15.87
CA HIS A 136 -4.71 -9.51 16.02
C HIS A 136 -5.09 -8.54 14.89
N LEU A 137 -6.06 -8.90 14.06
CA LEU A 137 -6.54 -8.04 12.98
C LEU A 137 -7.33 -6.85 13.56
N ILE A 138 -6.86 -5.64 13.28
CA ILE A 138 -7.51 -4.39 13.71
C ILE A 138 -8.44 -3.87 12.62
N LYS A 139 -7.97 -3.84 11.37
CA LYS A 139 -8.68 -3.21 10.26
C LYS A 139 -8.26 -3.80 8.91
N THR A 140 -9.22 -3.91 8.00
CA THR A 140 -8.95 -4.18 6.58
C THR A 140 -9.28 -2.93 5.76
N ILE A 141 -8.34 -2.52 4.92
CA ILE A 141 -8.53 -1.49 3.90
C ILE A 141 -8.92 -2.17 2.59
N ASN A 142 -9.97 -1.67 1.93
CA ASN A 142 -10.47 -2.20 0.67
C ASN A 142 -10.22 -1.22 -0.48
N PHE A 143 -10.01 -1.76 -1.67
CA PHE A 143 -10.15 -1.03 -2.93
C PHE A 143 -11.60 -0.53 -3.10
N LEU A 144 -11.81 0.42 -4.02
CA LEU A 144 -13.13 0.98 -4.31
C LEU A 144 -14.11 -0.06 -4.89
N ASN A 145 -13.61 -1.15 -5.46
CA ASN A 145 -14.42 -2.28 -5.90
C ASN A 145 -14.80 -3.25 -4.76
N GLY A 146 -14.35 -2.99 -3.52
CA GLY A 146 -14.63 -3.80 -2.34
C GLY A 146 -13.66 -4.95 -2.07
N GLN A 147 -12.70 -5.21 -2.97
CA GLN A 147 -11.65 -6.20 -2.73
C GLN A 147 -10.68 -5.70 -1.66
N SER A 148 -10.24 -6.59 -0.76
CA SER A 148 -9.28 -6.23 0.28
C SER A 148 -7.90 -5.90 -0.31
N THR A 149 -7.29 -4.86 0.24
CA THR A 149 -5.97 -4.34 -0.16
C THR A 149 -4.94 -4.61 0.93
N PHE A 150 -5.21 -4.10 2.15
CA PHE A 150 -4.30 -4.23 3.27
C PHE A 150 -5.05 -4.73 4.49
N ASP A 151 -4.45 -5.65 5.22
CA ASP A 151 -4.80 -5.95 6.59
C ASP A 151 -3.82 -5.23 7.51
N ILE A 152 -4.37 -4.57 8.53
CA ILE A 152 -3.64 -3.87 9.58
C ILE A 152 -3.83 -4.66 10.87
N LEU A 153 -2.73 -5.12 11.45
CA LEU A 153 -2.70 -6.01 12.59
C LEU A 153 -1.78 -5.51 13.69
N GLU A 154 -2.11 -5.84 14.93
CA GLU A 154 -1.20 -5.74 16.05
C GLU A 154 -0.54 -7.09 16.31
N ILE A 155 0.77 -7.08 16.53
CA ILE A 155 1.55 -8.20 17.03
C ILE A 155 2.17 -7.77 18.35
N ASN A 156 1.81 -8.46 19.42
CA ASN A 156 2.35 -8.21 20.74
C ASN A 156 3.70 -8.91 20.92
N GLU A 157 4.56 -8.33 21.76
CA GLU A 157 5.84 -8.95 22.10
C GLU A 157 5.60 -10.35 22.68
N ASN A 158 6.33 -11.34 22.17
CA ASN A 158 6.37 -12.64 22.80
C ASN A 158 7.07 -12.48 24.16
N LYS A 159 6.29 -12.41 25.24
CA LYS A 159 6.84 -12.54 26.60
C LYS A 159 7.54 -13.89 26.68
N LYS A 160 8.87 -13.87 26.60
CA LYS A 160 9.70 -15.03 26.95
C LYS A 160 9.50 -15.37 28.42
#